data_AF-A0AA41VK16-F1
#
_entry.id   AF-A0AA41VK16-F1
#
_cell.length_a   1.000
_cell.length_b   1.000
_cell.length_c   1.000
_cell.angle_alpha   90.00
_cell.angle_beta   90.00
_cell.angle_gamma   90.00
#
_symmetry.space_group_name_H-M   'P 1'
#
loop_
_entity.id
_entity.type
_entity.pdbx_description
1 polymer ?
#
loop_
_entity_poly.entity_id
_entity_poly.type
_entity_poly.pdbx_seq_one_letter_code
_entity_poly.pdbx_strand_id
1 'polypeptide(L)'
;MEMEMEQRGMEMDTENHQVGSVLVTSDTRGKHRILAELKRLEQETRSLEEELEEMEKTEKVSAACKELLLNVDARPDPLLPETHGPANSFWDRWFEGPQDSQGCRCWVL
;
A
#
# COMPACT_ATOMS: atom_id res chain seq x y z
N MET A 1 6.94 -22.59 38.11
CA MET A 1 6.88 -21.10 38.11
C MET A 1 5.75 -20.75 37.18
N GLU A 2 4.53 -21.00 37.67
CA GLU A 2 3.31 -20.85 36.90
C GLU A 2 2.75 -19.47 37.26
N MET A 3 2.64 -18.60 36.27
CA MET A 3 2.01 -17.30 36.41
C MET A 3 0.51 -17.51 36.25
N GLU A 4 -0.19 -17.70 37.37
CA GLU A 4 -1.65 -17.68 37.40
C GLU A 4 -2.11 -16.26 37.07
N MET A 5 -2.67 -16.08 35.86
CA MET A 5 -3.42 -14.88 35.51
C MET A 5 -4.80 -14.99 36.14
N GLU A 6 -5.05 -14.22 37.20
CA GLU A 6 -6.34 -14.08 37.83
C GLU A 6 -7.34 -13.45 36.83
N GLN A 7 -8.18 -14.31 36.24
CA GLN A 7 -9.33 -13.92 35.44
C GLN A 7 -10.37 -13.27 36.35
N ARG A 8 -10.33 -11.93 36.45
CA ARG A 8 -11.43 -11.16 37.03
C ARG A 8 -12.53 -11.01 35.98
N GLY A 9 -13.42 -12.00 35.94
CA GLY A 9 -14.69 -11.90 35.22
C GLY A 9 -15.53 -10.77 35.79
N MET A 10 -15.97 -9.87 34.91
CA MET A 10 -16.93 -8.81 35.25
C MET A 10 -18.32 -9.43 35.21
N GLU A 11 -18.82 -9.93 36.34
CA GLU A 11 -20.21 -10.34 36.49
C GLU A 11 -21.11 -9.10 36.35
N MET A 12 -22.05 -9.15 35.41
CA MET A 12 -23.03 -8.10 35.16
C MET A 12 -24.38 -8.58 35.67
N ASP A 13 -24.65 -8.35 36.95
CA ASP A 13 -25.94 -8.65 37.54
C ASP A 13 -27.00 -7.68 36.98
N THR A 14 -27.99 -8.27 36.29
CA THR A 14 -29.14 -7.56 35.76
C THR A 14 -30.32 -7.82 36.68
N GLU A 15 -30.38 -7.10 37.80
CA GLU A 15 -31.58 -7.09 38.64
C GLU A 15 -32.62 -6.12 38.10
N ASN A 16 -33.82 -6.68 37.94
CA ASN A 16 -34.96 -6.15 37.23
C ASN A 16 -35.82 -5.28 38.17
N HIS A 17 -35.73 -3.94 38.07
CA HIS A 17 -36.65 -3.02 38.74
C HIS A 17 -37.45 -2.21 37.72
N GLN A 18 -38.69 -2.64 37.52
CA GLN A 18 -39.69 -2.06 36.65
C GLN A 18 -40.46 -0.95 37.39
N VAL A 19 -39.98 0.29 37.31
CA VAL A 19 -40.80 1.49 37.62
C VAL A 19 -40.36 2.64 36.71
N GLY A 20 -41.30 3.18 35.94
CA GLY A 20 -41.19 4.48 35.28
C GLY A 20 -40.75 4.41 33.82
N SER A 21 -41.73 4.51 32.92
CA SER A 21 -41.55 4.81 31.50
C SER A 21 -40.95 6.21 31.31
N VAL A 22 -39.67 6.35 31.57
CA VAL A 22 -38.82 7.33 30.92
C VAL A 22 -38.17 6.53 29.80
N LEU A 23 -38.31 7.00 28.56
CA LEU A 23 -37.57 6.50 27.43
C LEU A 23 -36.08 6.72 27.73
N VAL A 24 -35.47 5.80 28.47
CA VAL A 24 -34.03 5.63 28.53
C VAL A 24 -33.70 5.05 27.16
N THR A 25 -33.65 5.92 26.15
CA THR A 25 -32.59 5.81 25.17
C THR A 25 -31.30 6.00 25.98
N SER A 26 -30.90 4.95 26.71
CA SER A 26 -29.51 4.76 27.09
C SER A 26 -28.74 5.10 25.83
N ASP A 27 -27.78 6.01 25.92
CA ASP A 27 -27.06 6.63 24.82
C ASP A 27 -26.27 5.56 24.04
N THR A 28 -27.00 4.68 23.34
CA THR A 28 -26.48 3.61 22.52
C THR A 28 -25.70 4.24 21.38
N ARG A 29 -26.03 5.47 20.96
CA ARG A 29 -25.26 6.23 19.97
C ARG A 29 -23.82 6.48 20.47
N GLY A 30 -23.65 6.88 21.74
CA GLY A 30 -22.35 6.97 22.39
C GLY A 30 -21.61 5.63 22.40
N LYS A 31 -22.28 4.55 22.84
CA LYS A 31 -21.71 3.19 22.88
C LYS A 31 -21.28 2.68 21.50
N HIS A 32 -22.14 2.81 20.48
CA HIS A 32 -21.82 2.38 19.12
C HIS A 32 -20.66 3.19 18.53
N ARG A 33 -20.58 4.50 18.81
CA ARG A 33 -19.44 5.32 18.41
C ARG A 33 -18.14 4.83 19.04
N ILE A 34 -18.15 4.56 20.35
CA ILE A 34 -16.97 4.03 21.05
C ILE A 34 -16.56 2.67 20.47
N LEU A 35 -17.51 1.76 20.24
CA LEU A 35 -17.23 0.45 19.65
C LEU A 35 -16.70 0.55 18.21
N ALA A 36 -17.17 1.51 17.42
CA ALA A 36 -16.69 1.73 16.05
C ALA A 36 -15.24 2.23 16.05
N GLU A 37 -14.90 3.18 16.92
CA GLU A 37 -13.52 3.66 17.07
C GLU A 37 -12.60 2.56 17.59
N LEU A 38 -13.07 1.76 18.56
CA LEU A 38 -12.30 0.64 19.09
C LEU A 38 -12.01 -0.39 17.99
N LYS A 39 -13.02 -0.79 17.21
CA LYS A 39 -12.83 -1.69 16.06
C LYS A 39 -11.88 -1.11 15.00
N ARG A 40 -11.95 0.20 14.77
CA ARG A 40 -11.05 0.90 13.83
C ARG A 40 -9.60 0.80 14.31
N LEU A 41 -9.35 1.10 15.59
CA LEU A 41 -8.03 0.99 16.19
C LEU A 41 -7.51 -0.44 16.20
N GLU A 42 -8.36 -1.42 16.53
CA GLU A 42 -7.99 -2.84 16.45
C GLU A 42 -7.57 -3.26 15.03
N GLN A 43 -8.29 -2.78 14.00
CA GLN A 43 -7.90 -3.05 12.61
C GLN A 43 -6.59 -2.36 12.24
N GLU A 44 -6.37 -1.13 12.71
CA GLU A 44 -5.13 -0.39 12.48
C GLU A 44 -3.95 -1.08 13.15
N THR A 45 -4.10 -1.56 14.39
CA THR A 45 -3.09 -2.37 15.09
C THR A 45 -2.75 -3.63 14.31
N ARG A 46 -3.76 -4.40 13.87
CA ARG A 46 -3.52 -5.61 13.06
C ARG A 46 -2.78 -5.30 11.75
N SER A 47 -3.18 -4.24 11.05
CA SER A 47 -2.53 -3.81 9.81
C SER A 47 -1.04 -3.51 10.03
N LEU A 48 -0.73 -2.78 11.10
CA LEU A 48 0.65 -2.41 11.44
C LEU A 48 1.49 -3.62 11.86
N GLU A 49 0.90 -4.58 12.58
CA GLU A 49 1.57 -5.83 12.94
C GLU A 49 1.91 -6.66 11.70
N GLU A 50 0.96 -6.79 10.76
CA GLU A 50 1.17 -7.47 9.47
C GLU A 50 2.26 -6.76 8.63
N GLU A 51 2.22 -5.43 8.53
CA GLU A 51 3.22 -4.64 7.81
C GLU A 51 4.63 -4.78 8.41
N LEU A 52 4.74 -4.82 9.75
CA LEU A 52 6.01 -5.04 10.43
C LEU A 52 6.58 -6.44 10.14
N GLU A 53 5.73 -7.47 10.14
CA GLU A 53 6.13 -8.84 9.81
C GLU A 53 6.66 -8.92 8.37
N GLU A 54 6.00 -8.25 7.42
CA GLU A 54 6.46 -8.19 6.04
C GLU A 54 7.78 -7.40 5.92
N MET A 55 7.91 -6.27 6.62
CA MET A 55 9.16 -5.50 6.64
C MET A 55 10.35 -6.33 7.16
N GLU A 56 10.16 -7.18 8.15
CA GLU A 56 11.23 -8.06 8.67
C GLU A 56 11.68 -9.10 7.63
N LYS A 57 10.79 -9.53 6.74
CA LYS A 57 11.09 -10.45 5.63
C LYS A 57 11.76 -9.74 4.44
N THR A 58 11.63 -8.43 4.32
CA THR A 58 12.21 -7.70 3.19
C THR A 58 13.75 -7.67 3.23
N GLU A 59 14.36 -7.70 2.04
CA GLU A 59 15.82 -7.59 1.93
C GLU A 59 16.31 -6.17 2.25
N LYS A 60 17.62 -6.06 2.51
CA LYS A 60 18.26 -4.77 2.72
C LYS A 60 18.08 -3.89 1.47
N VAL A 61 17.73 -2.62 1.70
CA VAL A 61 17.65 -1.61 0.64
C VAL A 61 18.94 -1.54 -0.20
N SER A 62 20.10 -1.74 0.42
CA SER A 62 21.37 -1.74 -0.30
C SER A 62 21.54 -2.91 -1.27
N ALA A 63 20.88 -4.05 -1.05
CA ALA A 63 20.85 -5.17 -1.99
C ALA A 63 19.88 -4.87 -3.13
N ALA A 64 18.65 -4.45 -2.81
CA ALA A 64 17.63 -4.06 -3.80
C ALA A 64 18.12 -2.94 -4.74
N CYS A 65 18.79 -1.91 -4.21
CA CYS A 65 19.35 -0.84 -5.04
C CYS A 65 20.47 -1.32 -5.98
N LYS A 66 21.30 -2.28 -5.55
CA LYS A 66 22.34 -2.86 -6.42
C LYS A 66 21.73 -3.67 -7.55
N GLU A 67 20.72 -4.49 -7.23
CA GLU A 67 19.98 -5.24 -8.23
C GLU A 67 19.29 -4.30 -9.23
N LEU A 68 18.65 -3.23 -8.74
CA LEU A 68 18.04 -2.23 -9.60
C LEU A 68 19.05 -1.60 -10.56
N LEU A 69 20.21 -1.17 -10.07
CA LEU A 69 21.27 -0.60 -10.91
C LEU A 69 21.73 -1.60 -11.98
N LEU A 70 21.97 -2.86 -11.61
CA LEU A 70 22.36 -3.89 -12.58
C LEU A 70 21.30 -4.09 -13.67
N ASN A 71 20.01 -4.07 -13.32
CA ASN A 71 18.93 -4.20 -14.30
C ASN A 71 18.80 -2.99 -15.22
N VAL A 72 18.98 -1.78 -14.68
CA VAL A 72 18.96 -0.54 -15.46
C VAL A 72 20.14 -0.49 -16.42
N ASP A 73 21.35 -0.79 -15.95
CA ASP A 73 22.56 -0.75 -16.77
C ASP A 73 22.62 -1.85 -17.84
N ALA A 74 21.94 -2.97 -17.62
CA ALA A 74 21.94 -4.10 -18.56
C ALA A 74 21.16 -3.82 -19.86
N ARG A 75 20.28 -2.80 -19.88
CA ARG A 75 19.40 -2.53 -21.02
C ARG A 75 19.76 -1.19 -21.67
N PRO A 76 20.17 -1.16 -22.95
CA PRO A 76 20.40 0.10 -23.64
C PRO A 76 19.09 0.87 -23.80
N ASP A 77 19.05 2.09 -23.28
CA ASP A 77 17.93 3.03 -23.43
C ASP A 77 18.26 4.11 -24.47
N PRO A 78 17.54 4.18 -25.61
CA PRO A 78 17.79 5.15 -26.68
C PRO A 78 17.35 6.59 -26.31
N LEU A 79 16.63 6.78 -25.21
CA LEU A 79 16.23 8.12 -24.73
C LEU A 79 17.27 8.77 -23.83
N LEU A 80 18.30 8.03 -23.42
CA LEU A 80 19.38 8.57 -22.61
C LEU A 80 20.41 9.27 -23.51
N PRO A 81 21.03 10.38 -23.05
CA PRO A 81 22.10 11.06 -23.79
C PRO A 81 23.30 10.16 -24.08
N GLU A 82 23.55 9.19 -23.19
CA GLU A 82 24.60 8.18 -23.30
C GLU A 82 23.95 6.80 -23.13
N THR A 83 23.97 6.01 -24.20
CA THR A 83 23.44 4.64 -24.19
C THR A 83 24.61 3.65 -24.17
N HIS A 84 24.68 2.82 -23.13
CA HIS A 84 25.66 1.74 -23.06
C HIS A 84 25.12 0.48 -23.74
N GLY A 85 25.83 -0.03 -24.75
CA GLY A 85 25.47 -1.25 -25.47
C GLY A 85 25.48 -1.08 -26.98
N PRO A 86 25.28 -2.17 -27.75
CA PRO A 86 25.20 -2.09 -29.21
C PRO A 86 23.98 -1.27 -29.64
N ALA A 87 24.17 -0.43 -30.64
CA ALA A 87 23.06 0.29 -31.28
C ALA A 87 22.03 -0.73 -31.80
N ASN A 88 20.78 -0.60 -31.37
CA ASN A 88 19.71 -1.45 -31.83
C ASN A 88 19.00 -0.79 -33.02
N SER A 89 19.25 -1.30 -34.22
CA SER A 89 18.71 -0.80 -35.49
C SER A 89 17.19 -0.83 -35.61
N PHE A 90 16.48 -1.53 -34.71
CA PHE A 90 15.01 -1.45 -34.67
C PHE A 90 14.51 -0.11 -34.12
N TRP A 91 15.34 0.62 -33.35
CA TRP A 91 15.00 1.94 -32.83
C TRP A 91 14.98 3.01 -33.93
N ASP A 92 15.77 2.85 -34.98
CA ASP A 92 15.85 3.79 -36.11
C ASP A 92 14.48 4.00 -36.76
N ARG A 93 13.62 2.96 -36.76
CA ARG A 93 12.22 3.06 -37.23
C ARG A 93 11.37 4.07 -36.45
N TRP A 94 11.65 4.25 -35.15
CA TRP A 94 10.89 5.12 -34.25
C TRP A 94 11.48 6.52 -34.16
N PHE A 95 12.81 6.66 -34.32
CA PHE A 95 13.51 7.93 -34.15
C PHE A 95 13.99 8.59 -35.45
N GLU A 96 14.26 7.84 -36.52
CA GLU A 96 14.78 8.43 -37.78
C GLU A 96 13.68 8.92 -38.75
N GLY A 97 12.42 8.85 -38.34
CA GLY A 97 11.30 9.27 -39.20
C GLY A 97 11.11 8.37 -40.43
N PRO A 98 10.16 8.70 -41.32
CA PRO A 98 9.85 7.86 -42.48
C PRO A 98 11.04 7.74 -43.45
N GLN A 99 11.65 6.56 -43.51
CA GLN A 99 12.76 6.22 -44.43
C GLN A 99 12.36 6.38 -45.91
N ASP A 100 11.09 6.12 -46.22
CA ASP A 100 10.52 6.28 -47.56
C ASP A 100 9.84 7.63 -47.68
N SER A 101 10.63 8.69 -47.68
CA SER A 101 10.14 9.98 -48.12
C SER A 101 10.93 10.46 -49.35
N GLN A 102 10.41 10.10 -50.54
CA GLN A 102 10.11 11.19 -51.45
C GLN A 102 9.13 12.10 -50.69
N GLY A 103 9.69 13.00 -49.86
CA GLY A 103 8.92 13.87 -48.99
C GLY A 103 7.83 14.53 -49.81
N CYS A 104 6.57 14.30 -49.43
CA CYS A 104 5.49 15.07 -50.01
C CYS A 104 5.81 16.55 -49.78
N ARG A 105 5.98 17.31 -50.86
CA ARG A 105 6.15 18.78 -50.86
C ARG A 105 4.84 19.50 -50.54
N CYS A 106 3.97 18.90 -49.73
CA CYS A 106 2.72 19.51 -49.36
C CYS A 106 3.02 20.59 -48.30
N TRP A 107 2.76 21.85 -48.67
CA TRP A 107 2.75 22.96 -47.74
C TRP A 107 1.48 22.84 -46.89
N VAL A 108 1.64 22.80 -45.57
CA VAL A 108 0.50 22.91 -44.65
C VAL A 108 -0.04 24.33 -44.77
N LEU A 109 -1.27 24.46 -45.27
CA LEU A 109 -2.04 25.70 -45.30
C LEU A 109 -2.84 25.86 -44.00
#